data_AF-A0ABD1BDD5-F1
#
_entry.id   AF-A0ABD1BDD5-F1
#
_cell.length_a   1.000
_cell.length_b   1.000
_cell.length_c   1.000
_cell.angle_alpha   90.00
_cell.angle_beta   90.00
_cell.angle_gamma   90.00
#
_symmetry.space_group_name_H-M   'P 1'
#
loop_
_entity.id
_entity.type
_entity.pdbx_description
1 polymer ?
#
loop_
_entity_poly.entity_id
_entity_poly.type
_entity_poly.pdbx_seq_one_letter_code
_entity_poly.pdbx_strand_id
1 'polypeptide(L)'
;MFYESHAAIRLPIIEGKEYEIDPEMITLVKQNQFRGLSSESPTDHIEDFDDLCSITTLIGMPPDYLSCKLFLFSLSDKAHRWLKSLPPGSITSWEECRTAFLKKIFIRARSIALKNMIATFEQDRNEYFYKAWDHFKEYLRDCPHHNYWDADTMSFFYNMI
;
A
#
# COMPACT_ATOMS: atom_id res chain seq x y z
N MET A 1 34.44 0.78 -5.63
CA MET A 1 33.21 0.57 -6.42
C MET A 1 32.08 0.58 -5.40
N PHE A 2 31.42 1.71 -5.21
CA PHE A 2 30.37 1.86 -4.19
C PHE A 2 29.16 1.07 -4.65
N TYR A 3 28.74 0.06 -3.88
CA TYR A 3 27.43 -0.58 -4.09
C TYR A 3 26.37 0.48 -3.83
N GLU A 4 25.77 1.04 -4.88
CA GLU A 4 24.54 1.81 -4.74
C GLU A 4 23.46 0.85 -4.22
N SER A 5 22.97 1.12 -3.01
CA SER A 5 21.90 0.33 -2.42
C SER A 5 20.66 0.44 -3.29
N HIS A 6 20.19 -0.69 -3.84
CA HIS A 6 18.96 -0.76 -4.62
C HIS A 6 17.69 -0.69 -3.71
N ALA A 7 17.82 -0.08 -2.55
CA ALA A 7 16.74 0.02 -1.57
C ALA A 7 15.94 1.31 -1.81
N ALA A 8 14.62 1.19 -1.88
CA ALA A 8 13.70 2.32 -1.95
C ALA A 8 13.82 3.26 -0.74
N ILE A 9 14.02 2.65 0.43
CA ILE A 9 14.27 3.35 1.68
C ILE A 9 15.76 3.65 1.76
N ARG A 10 16.11 4.93 1.69
CA ARG A 10 17.44 5.41 2.02
C ARG A 10 17.51 5.63 3.51
N LEU A 11 18.25 4.76 4.20
CA LEU A 11 18.48 4.92 5.63
C LEU A 11 19.26 6.23 5.89
N PRO A 12 18.88 7.01 6.92
CA PRO A 12 19.64 8.19 7.30
C PRO A 12 21.11 7.81 7.59
N ILE A 13 22.06 8.50 6.95
CA ILE A 13 23.49 8.31 7.20
C ILE A 13 23.86 9.15 8.42
N ILE A 14 24.32 8.53 9.51
CA ILE A 14 25.01 9.25 10.59
C ILE A 14 26.47 8.84 10.56
N GLU A 15 27.37 9.80 10.29
CA GLU A 15 28.81 9.75 10.60
C GLU A 15 29.54 8.41 10.34
N GLY A 16 29.11 7.63 9.35
CA GLY A 16 29.69 6.30 9.07
C GLY A 16 29.41 5.21 10.12
N LYS A 17 28.49 5.42 11.08
CA LYS A 17 28.05 4.39 12.03
C LYS A 17 26.88 3.59 11.45
N GLU A 18 27.12 2.31 11.18
CA GLU A 18 26.05 1.34 11.02
C GLU A 18 25.52 0.96 12.40
N TYR A 19 24.20 1.08 12.57
CA TYR A 19 23.54 0.60 13.78
C TYR A 19 23.09 -0.84 13.55
N GLU A 20 23.56 -1.73 14.43
CA GLU A 20 23.10 -3.10 14.49
C GLU A 20 21.67 -3.11 15.06
N ILE A 21 20.79 -3.84 14.39
CA ILE A 21 19.43 -4.08 14.87
C ILE A 21 19.42 -5.42 15.57
N ASP A 22 18.83 -5.45 16.77
CA ASP A 22 18.63 -6.69 17.51
C ASP A 22 17.87 -7.73 16.66
N PRO A 23 18.42 -8.93 16.44
CA PRO A 23 17.73 -10.02 15.76
C PRO A 23 16.37 -10.38 16.37
N GLU A 24 16.18 -10.18 17.68
CA GLU A 24 14.90 -10.40 18.36
C GLU A 24 13.83 -9.43 17.86
N MET A 25 14.19 -8.17 17.62
CA MET A 25 13.29 -7.17 17.03
C MET A 25 12.88 -7.54 15.61
N ILE A 26 13.82 -8.03 14.80
CA ILE A 26 13.52 -8.52 13.45
C ILE A 26 12.53 -9.70 13.54
N THR A 27 12.70 -10.57 14.52
CA THR A 27 11.84 -11.73 14.75
C THR A 27 10.43 -11.29 15.15
N LEU A 28 10.32 -10.34 16.08
CA LEU A 28 9.03 -9.81 16.57
C LEU A 28 8.25 -9.12 15.45
N VAL A 29 8.92 -8.27 14.65
CA VAL A 29 8.30 -7.60 13.50
C VAL A 29 7.82 -8.61 12.44
N LYS A 30 8.56 -9.70 12.23
CA LYS A 30 8.16 -10.77 11.30
C LYS A 30 6.94 -11.58 11.76
N GLN A 31 6.57 -11.51 13.05
CA GLN A 31 5.36 -12.21 13.54
C GLN A 31 4.08 -11.47 13.13
N ASN A 32 4.14 -10.15 12.92
CA ASN A 32 3.01 -9.31 12.51
C ASN A 32 3.17 -8.74 11.09
N GLN A 33 3.43 -9.61 10.11
CA GLN A 33 3.66 -9.17 8.74
C GLN A 33 2.38 -8.79 8.01
N PHE A 34 2.38 -7.63 7.36
CA PHE A 34 1.32 -7.21 6.45
C PHE A 34 1.50 -7.80 5.06
N ARG A 35 0.50 -8.55 4.59
CA ARG A 35 0.49 -9.21 3.27
C ARG A 35 -0.27 -8.41 2.22
N GLY A 36 -1.19 -7.54 2.66
CA GLY A 36 -2.14 -6.82 1.82
C GLY A 36 -3.37 -7.66 1.46
N LEU A 37 -3.86 -8.45 2.42
CA LEU A 37 -5.12 -9.19 2.37
C LEU A 37 -6.30 -8.27 2.72
N SER A 38 -7.51 -8.64 2.32
CA SER A 38 -8.73 -7.85 2.59
C SER A 38 -9.15 -7.87 4.07
N SER A 39 -8.65 -8.83 4.84
CA SER A 39 -8.91 -8.96 6.28
C SER A 39 -7.92 -8.19 7.15
N GLU A 40 -6.84 -7.67 6.57
CA GLU A 40 -5.82 -6.93 7.32
C GLU A 40 -6.14 -5.43 7.31
N SER A 41 -5.99 -4.78 8.47
CA SER A 41 -6.09 -3.32 8.57
C SER A 41 -4.69 -2.71 8.37
N PRO A 42 -4.49 -1.86 7.35
CA PRO A 42 -3.22 -1.16 7.15
C PRO A 42 -2.96 -0.11 8.24
N THR A 43 -4.01 0.40 8.89
CA THR A 43 -3.89 1.38 9.98
C THR A 43 -3.42 0.68 11.25
N ASP A 44 -4.09 -0.40 11.65
CA ASP A 44 -3.74 -1.19 12.84
C ASP A 44 -2.30 -1.73 12.71
N HIS A 45 -1.91 -2.20 11.51
CA HIS A 45 -0.53 -2.63 11.27
C HIS A 45 0.50 -1.53 11.52
N ILE A 46 0.22 -0.29 11.12
CA ILE A 46 1.12 0.84 11.34
C ILE A 46 1.15 1.22 12.82
N GLU A 47 0.01 1.20 13.51
CA GLU A 47 -0.07 1.49 14.95
C GLU A 47 0.72 0.46 15.77
N ASP A 48 0.48 -0.83 15.54
CA ASP A 48 1.23 -1.93 16.17
C ASP A 48 2.74 -1.80 15.92
N PHE A 49 3.11 -1.41 14.70
CA PHE A 49 4.51 -1.24 14.31
C PHE A 49 5.16 -0.02 14.98
N ASP A 50 4.46 1.11 15.06
CA ASP A 50 4.91 2.32 15.75
C ASP A 50 5.12 2.05 17.24
N ASP A 51 4.22 1.29 17.88
CA ASP A 51 4.34 0.88 19.28
C ASP A 51 5.59 0.01 19.52
N LEU A 52 5.81 -1.00 18.65
CA LEU A 52 7.01 -1.84 18.70
C LEU A 52 8.30 -1.04 18.53
N CYS A 53 8.33 -0.07 17.62
CA CYS A 53 9.50 0.78 17.41
C CYS A 53 9.73 1.72 18.60
N SER A 54 8.67 2.25 19.20
CA SER A 54 8.73 3.19 20.33
C SER A 54 9.39 2.58 21.57
N ILE A 55 9.07 1.32 21.90
CA ILE A 55 9.65 0.57 23.04
C ILE A 55 11.18 0.42 22.91
N THR A 56 11.68 0.44 21.67
CA THR A 56 13.03 0.02 21.32
C THR A 56 13.91 1.19 20.90
N THR A 57 13.45 2.43 21.10
CA THR A 57 14.20 3.63 20.69
C THR A 57 15.54 3.68 21.42
N LEU A 58 16.62 3.32 20.71
CA LEU A 58 17.97 3.28 21.25
C LEU A 58 18.56 4.68 21.35
N ILE A 59 19.20 4.98 22.49
CA ILE A 59 19.89 6.25 22.73
C ILE A 59 20.93 6.47 21.61
N GLY A 60 20.78 7.56 20.86
CA GLY A 60 21.74 7.98 19.84
C GLY A 60 21.49 7.46 18.41
N MET A 61 20.34 6.81 18.14
CA MET A 61 19.87 6.50 16.79
C MET A 61 18.97 7.63 16.24
N PRO A 62 18.93 7.91 14.92
CA PRO A 62 17.96 8.83 14.34
C PRO A 62 16.56 8.29 14.60
N PRO A 63 15.58 9.17 14.87
CA PRO A 63 14.20 8.77 15.10
C PRO A 63 13.66 7.83 14.00
N ASP A 64 14.02 8.10 12.75
CA ASP A 64 13.47 7.38 11.60
C ASP A 64 14.24 6.11 11.21
N TYR A 65 15.48 5.93 11.71
CA TYR A 65 16.34 4.86 11.20
C TYR A 65 15.78 3.48 11.55
N LEU A 66 15.35 3.28 12.80
CA LEU A 66 14.83 2.00 13.26
C LEU A 66 13.56 1.62 12.49
N SER A 67 12.59 2.53 12.45
CA SER A 67 11.30 2.33 11.79
C SER A 67 11.48 2.05 10.30
N CYS A 68 12.26 2.86 9.58
CA CYS A 68 12.55 2.64 8.16
C CYS A 68 13.21 1.28 7.88
N LYS A 69 14.14 0.84 8.73
CA LYS A 69 14.85 -0.42 8.52
C LYS A 69 14.01 -1.63 8.92
N LEU A 70 13.23 -1.54 10.01
CA LEU A 70 12.36 -2.62 10.48
C LEU A 70 11.12 -2.81 9.61
N PHE A 71 10.59 -1.74 9.01
CA PHE A 71 9.38 -1.82 8.18
C PHE A 71 9.55 -2.75 6.96
N LEU A 72 10.76 -2.87 6.44
CA LEU A 72 11.09 -3.85 5.39
C LEU A 72 10.76 -5.30 5.79
N PHE A 73 10.89 -5.60 7.09
CA PHE A 73 10.58 -6.92 7.65
C PHE A 73 9.13 -7.07 8.07
N SER A 74 8.42 -5.95 8.28
CA SER A 74 6.99 -5.95 8.61
C SER A 74 6.11 -6.21 7.38
N LEU A 75 6.67 -6.17 6.17
CA LEU A 75 5.95 -6.45 4.93
C LEU A 75 6.26 -7.85 4.37
N SER A 76 5.27 -8.46 3.72
CA SER A 76 5.44 -9.72 2.99
C SER A 76 4.71 -9.71 1.63
N ASP A 77 4.92 -10.76 0.83
CA ASP A 77 4.23 -11.01 -0.44
C ASP A 77 4.11 -9.79 -1.40
N LYS A 78 2.89 -9.28 -1.58
CA LYS A 78 2.59 -8.18 -2.51
C LYS A 78 3.04 -6.84 -1.94
N ALA A 79 2.94 -6.66 -0.63
CA ALA A 79 3.37 -5.43 0.05
C ALA A 79 4.89 -5.28 -0.01
N HIS A 80 5.65 -6.35 0.27
CA HIS A 80 7.11 -6.32 0.17
C HIS A 80 7.61 -6.07 -1.25
N ARG A 81 6.99 -6.71 -2.25
CA ARG A 81 7.31 -6.48 -3.67
C ARG A 81 7.06 -5.04 -4.09
N TRP A 82 6.00 -4.41 -3.58
CA TRP A 82 5.74 -3.00 -3.85
C TRP A 82 6.86 -2.13 -3.31
N LEU A 83 7.27 -2.32 -2.05
CA LEU A 83 8.33 -1.50 -1.45
C LEU A 83 9.64 -1.63 -2.24
N LYS A 84 9.99 -2.85 -2.70
CA LYS A 84 11.15 -3.08 -3.58
C LYS A 84 11.03 -2.50 -4.99
N SER A 85 9.83 -2.18 -5.45
CA SER A 85 9.59 -1.63 -6.80
C SER A 85 9.72 -0.10 -6.87
N LEU A 86 9.80 0.57 -5.72
CA LEU A 86 9.95 2.02 -5.66
C LEU A 86 11.38 2.42 -6.11
N PRO A 87 11.55 3.63 -6.67
CA PRO A 87 12.86 4.12 -7.07
C PRO A 87 13.84 4.12 -5.88
N PRO A 88 15.12 3.76 -6.09
CA PRO A 88 16.12 3.81 -5.03
C PRO A 88 16.18 5.19 -4.36
N GLY A 89 16.16 5.20 -3.03
CA GLY A 89 16.19 6.43 -2.23
C GLY A 89 15.00 7.37 -2.38
N SER A 90 13.86 6.90 -2.89
CA SER A 90 12.62 7.68 -2.96
C SER A 90 11.97 7.94 -1.59
N ILE A 91 12.33 7.17 -0.56
CA ILE A 91 11.85 7.32 0.81
C ILE A 91 13.05 7.64 1.69
N THR A 92 12.96 8.74 2.44
CA THR A 92 14.06 9.27 3.26
C THR A 92 13.70 9.44 4.73
N SER A 93 12.42 9.36 5.08
CA SER A 93 11.89 9.44 6.45
C SER A 93 10.85 8.36 6.73
N TRP A 94 10.58 8.12 8.01
CA TRP A 94 9.52 7.19 8.42
C TRP A 94 8.14 7.68 7.95
N GLU A 95 7.89 8.99 8.06
CA GLU A 95 6.62 9.59 7.66
C GLU A 95 6.35 9.47 6.15
N GLU A 96 7.38 9.63 5.32
CA GLU A 96 7.28 9.36 3.88
C GLU A 96 6.94 7.89 3.61
N CYS A 97 7.55 6.96 4.36
CA CYS A 97 7.29 5.53 4.24
C CYS A 97 5.84 5.20 4.59
N ARG A 98 5.36 5.68 5.75
CA ARG A 98 3.99 5.52 6.25
C ARG A 98 2.99 6.07 5.23
N THR A 99 3.20 7.30 4.77
CA THR A 99 2.33 7.98 3.80
C THR A 99 2.29 7.21 2.47
N ALA A 100 3.43 6.80 1.94
CA ALA A 100 3.50 6.06 0.69
C ALA A 100 2.78 4.69 0.79
N PHE A 101 2.96 3.99 1.90
CA PHE A 101 2.31 2.71 2.18
C PHE A 101 0.79 2.85 2.24
N LEU A 102 0.28 3.74 3.10
CA LEU A 102 -1.16 3.96 3.25
C LEU A 102 -1.79 4.38 1.93
N LYS A 103 -1.19 5.33 1.23
CA LYS A 103 -1.65 5.78 -0.10
C LYS A 103 -1.73 4.60 -1.08
N LYS A 104 -0.72 3.73 -1.12
CA LYS A 104 -0.71 2.55 -2.00
C LYS A 104 -1.87 1.60 -1.69
N ILE A 105 -2.11 1.31 -0.41
CA ILE A 105 -3.18 0.40 0.01
C ILE A 105 -4.56 0.99 -0.28
N PHE A 106 -4.79 2.27 0.05
CA PHE A 106 -6.08 2.92 -0.20
C PHE A 106 -6.39 3.07 -1.68
N ILE A 107 -5.42 3.43 -2.53
CA ILE A 107 -5.62 3.46 -3.99
C ILE A 107 -6.00 2.06 -4.51
N ARG A 108 -5.36 1.01 -4.01
CA ARG A 108 -5.67 -0.36 -4.39
C ARG A 108 -7.08 -0.77 -3.95
N ALA A 109 -7.47 -0.44 -2.72
CA ALA A 109 -8.82 -0.71 -2.21
C ALA A 109 -9.88 0.02 -3.04
N ARG A 110 -9.68 1.31 -3.34
CA ARG A 110 -10.56 2.09 -4.23
C ARG A 110 -10.67 1.45 -5.62
N SER A 111 -9.56 1.02 -6.21
CA SER A 111 -9.58 0.36 -7.52
C SER A 111 -10.37 -0.95 -7.51
N ILE A 112 -10.25 -1.75 -6.44
CA ILE A 112 -11.03 -2.99 -6.28
C ILE A 112 -12.52 -2.68 -6.12
N ALA A 113 -12.86 -1.69 -5.28
CA ALA A 113 -14.24 -1.27 -5.08
C ALA A 113 -14.90 -0.81 -6.39
N LEU A 114 -14.23 0.03 -7.17
CA LEU A 114 -14.72 0.49 -8.46
C LEU A 114 -14.86 -0.67 -9.47
N LYS A 115 -13.91 -1.62 -9.51
CA LYS A 115 -14.04 -2.82 -10.36
C LYS A 115 -15.26 -3.66 -10.01
N ASN A 116 -15.58 -3.77 -8.72
CA ASN A 116 -16.78 -4.46 -8.26
C ASN A 116 -18.03 -3.68 -8.67
N MET A 117 -18.07 -2.35 -8.44
CA MET A 117 -19.19 -1.50 -8.86
C MET A 117 -19.46 -1.57 -10.37
N ILE A 118 -18.42 -1.69 -11.21
CA ILE A 118 -18.57 -1.90 -12.65
C ILE A 118 -19.17 -3.28 -12.94
N ALA A 119 -18.67 -4.33 -12.29
CA ALA A 119 -19.09 -5.71 -12.56
C ALA A 119 -20.48 -6.07 -12.00
N THR A 120 -20.93 -5.37 -10.95
CA THR A 120 -22.21 -5.59 -10.28
C THR A 120 -23.12 -4.37 -10.38
N PHE A 121 -22.95 -3.55 -11.42
CA PHE A 121 -23.76 -2.36 -11.64
C PHE A 121 -25.22 -2.76 -11.81
N GLU A 122 -26.16 -2.12 -11.12
CA GLU A 122 -27.59 -2.35 -11.29
C GLU A 122 -28.27 -1.01 -11.48
N GLN A 123 -29.15 -0.90 -12.48
CA GLN A 123 -29.95 0.31 -12.67
C GLN A 123 -30.98 0.44 -11.53
N ASP A 124 -31.11 1.63 -10.96
CA ASP A 124 -32.13 1.92 -9.96
C ASP A 124 -33.55 1.83 -10.56
N ARG A 125 -34.51 1.29 -9.80
CA ARG A 125 -35.91 1.07 -10.25
C ARG A 125 -36.62 2.31 -10.82
N ASN A 126 -36.21 3.50 -10.38
CA ASN A 126 -36.80 4.78 -10.79
C ASN A 126 -35.82 5.63 -11.63
N GLU A 127 -34.67 5.07 -12.00
CA GLU A 127 -33.67 5.75 -12.82
C GLU A 127 -33.99 5.58 -14.30
N TYR A 128 -33.76 6.64 -15.08
CA TYR A 128 -33.86 6.55 -16.54
C TYR A 128 -32.59 5.91 -17.09
N PHE A 129 -32.73 5.07 -18.12
CA PHE A 129 -31.62 4.39 -18.79
C PHE A 129 -30.42 5.30 -19.10
N TYR A 130 -30.67 6.52 -19.62
CA TYR A 130 -29.59 7.44 -19.96
C TYR A 130 -28.80 7.94 -18.73
N LYS A 131 -29.45 8.05 -17.56
CA LYS A 131 -28.80 8.40 -16.29
C LYS A 131 -27.99 7.23 -15.74
N ALA A 132 -28.54 6.02 -15.81
CA ALA A 132 -27.82 4.80 -15.45
C ALA A 132 -26.55 4.65 -16.30
N TRP A 133 -26.66 4.92 -17.61
CA TRP A 133 -25.52 4.95 -18.51
C TRP A 133 -24.49 6.02 -18.15
N ASP A 134 -24.93 7.20 -17.75
CA ASP A 134 -24.02 8.26 -17.29
C ASP A 134 -23.27 7.83 -16.03
N HIS A 135 -23.94 7.30 -15.00
CA HIS A 135 -23.31 6.78 -13.77
C HIS A 135 -22.31 5.65 -14.06
N PHE A 136 -22.68 4.70 -14.93
CA PHE A 136 -21.78 3.61 -15.31
C PHE A 136 -20.50 4.13 -15.96
N LYS A 137 -20.60 5.12 -16.86
CA LYS A 137 -19.42 5.78 -17.45
C LYS A 137 -18.57 6.52 -16.43
N GLU A 138 -19.15 7.05 -15.35
CA GLU A 138 -18.38 7.66 -14.27
C GLU A 138 -17.49 6.64 -13.56
N TYR A 139 -18.00 5.44 -13.28
CA TYR A 139 -17.19 4.35 -12.70
C TYR A 139 -16.04 3.92 -13.61
N LEU A 140 -16.27 3.85 -14.92
CA LEU A 140 -15.20 3.56 -15.89
C LEU A 140 -14.12 4.65 -15.89
N ARG A 141 -14.53 5.93 -15.88
CA ARG A 141 -13.61 7.09 -15.84
C ARG A 141 -12.79 7.11 -14.55
N ASP A 142 -13.40 6.76 -13.43
CA ASP A 142 -12.75 6.75 -12.11
C ASP A 142 -11.83 5.53 -11.89
N CYS A 143 -11.92 4.51 -12.75
CA CYS A 143 -11.09 3.30 -12.72
C CYS A 143 -10.44 3.01 -14.09
N PRO A 144 -9.58 3.88 -14.63
CA PRO A 144 -9.02 3.73 -16.00
C PRO A 144 -8.18 2.46 -16.19
N HIS A 145 -7.78 1.78 -15.11
CA HIS A 145 -7.07 0.51 -15.11
C HIS A 145 -7.97 -0.67 -14.69
N HIS A 146 -9.26 -0.62 -15.06
CA HIS A 146 -10.24 -1.66 -14.73
C HIS A 146 -9.89 -3.02 -15.39
N ASN A 147 -9.16 -3.02 -16.52
CA ASN A 147 -8.73 -4.21 -17.28
C ASN A 147 -9.88 -5.05 -17.86
N TYR A 148 -11.01 -4.40 -18.15
CA TYR A 148 -12.14 -5.01 -18.87
C TYR A 148 -12.09 -4.56 -20.32
N TRP A 149 -12.46 -5.43 -21.26
CA TRP A 149 -12.63 -5.04 -22.66
C TRP A 149 -13.94 -4.27 -22.82
N ASP A 150 -14.04 -3.44 -23.86
CA ASP A 150 -15.26 -2.67 -24.14
C ASP A 150 -16.49 -3.57 -24.31
N ALA A 151 -16.31 -4.79 -24.85
CA ALA A 151 -17.39 -5.77 -24.95
C ALA A 151 -17.86 -6.27 -23.58
N ASP A 152 -16.94 -6.46 -22.62
CA ASP A 152 -17.28 -6.92 -21.27
C ASP A 152 -18.03 -5.82 -20.50
N THR A 153 -17.58 -4.57 -20.61
CA THR A 153 -18.24 -3.44 -19.93
C THR A 153 -19.64 -3.18 -20.47
N MET A 154 -19.84 -3.31 -21.79
CA MET A 154 -21.17 -3.27 -22.39
C MET A 154 -22.03 -4.44 -21.92
N SER A 155 -21.47 -5.65 -21.87
CA SER A 155 -22.20 -6.81 -21.36
C SER A 155 -22.62 -6.64 -19.89
N PHE A 156 -21.77 -6.07 -19.03
CA PHE A 156 -22.14 -5.80 -17.64
C PHE A 156 -23.30 -4.82 -17.55
N PHE A 157 -23.25 -3.73 -18.33
CA PHE A 157 -24.33 -2.76 -18.36
C PHE A 157 -25.64 -3.37 -18.86
N TYR A 158 -25.66 -4.04 -20.02
CA TYR A 158 -26.91 -4.57 -20.58
C TYR A 158 -27.52 -5.76 -19.82
N ASN A 159 -26.72 -6.55 -19.10
CA ASN A 159 -27.21 -7.71 -18.35
C ASN A 159 -27.85 -7.36 -17.00
N MET A 160 -27.73 -6.11 -16.54
CA MET A 160 -28.15 -5.68 -15.20
C MET A 160 -29.08 -4.45 -15.22
N ILE A 161 -29.76 -4.24 -16.35
CA ILE A 161 -30.81 -3.24 -16.58
C ILE A 161 -32.15 -3.94 -16.80
#